data_AF-A0A1Q8BLY4-F1
#
_entry.id   AF-A0A1Q8BLY4-F1
#
_cell.length_a   1.000
_cell.length_b   1.000
_cell.length_c   1.000
_cell.angle_alpha   90.00
_cell.angle_beta   90.00
_cell.angle_gamma   90.00
#
_symmetry.space_group_name_H-M   'P 1'
#
loop_
_entity.id
_entity.type
_entity.pdbx_description
1 polymer ?
#
loop_
_entity_poly.entity_id
_entity_poly.type
_entity_poly.pdbx_seq_one_letter_code
_entity_poly.pdbx_strand_id
1 'polypeptide(L)' 'MDARKSHLLIRAFALEALAAQGYRDGKLTHAEVQQMLGFNSRWDTDKFLKRAGAYLDYTEADLERDLETARGTA' A
#
# COMPACT_ATOMS: atom_id res chain seq x y z
N MET A 1 21.81 -3.01 -23.40
CA MET A 1 20.93 -3.38 -22.25
C MET A 1 20.54 -4.84 -22.47
N ASP A 2 20.95 -5.75 -21.57
CA ASP A 2 20.69 -7.20 -21.71
C ASP A 2 19.18 -7.50 -21.63
N ALA A 3 18.65 -8.33 -22.54
CA ALA A 3 17.22 -8.65 -22.64
C ALA A 3 16.64 -9.22 -21.34
N ARG A 4 17.46 -9.90 -20.52
CA ARG A 4 17.06 -10.39 -19.19
C ARG A 4 16.78 -9.28 -18.18
N LYS A 5 17.51 -8.17 -18.21
CA LYS A 5 17.27 -7.04 -17.30
C LYS A 5 15.95 -6.34 -17.62
N SER A 6 15.61 -6.24 -18.91
CA SER A 6 14.38 -5.59 -19.39
C SER A 6 13.12 -6.26 -18.84
N HIS A 7 13.07 -7.60 -18.83
CA HIS A 7 11.91 -8.36 -18.35
C HIS A 7 11.72 -8.26 -16.83
N LEU A 8 12.82 -8.19 -16.08
CA LEU A 8 12.78 -8.01 -14.62
C LEU A 8 12.28 -6.62 -14.24
N LEU A 9 12.66 -5.59 -15.00
CA LEU A 9 12.20 -4.21 -14.78
C LEU A 9 10.69 -4.07 -15.00
N ILE A 10 10.15 -4.67 -16.06
CA ILE A 10 8.70 -4.61 -16.36
C ILE A 10 7.89 -5.32 -15.27
N ARG A 11 8.37 -6.46 -14.77
CA ARG A 11 7.71 -7.21 -13.70
C ARG A 11 7.66 -6.42 -12.39
N ALA A 12 8.77 -5.83 -11.98
CA ALA A 12 8.83 -5.00 -10.78
C ALA A 12 7.88 -3.80 -10.91
N PHE A 13 7.91 -3.11 -12.05
CA PHE A 13 7.03 -1.97 -12.30
C PHE A 13 5.54 -2.36 -12.26
N ALA A 14 5.17 -3.47 -12.90
CA ALA A 14 3.79 -3.95 -12.89
C ALA A 14 3.33 -4.33 -11.48
N LEU A 15 4.20 -4.95 -10.68
CA LEU A 15 3.91 -5.34 -9.31
C LEU A 15 3.70 -4.11 -8.41
N GLU A 16 4.58 -3.12 -8.51
CA GLU A 16 4.47 -1.84 -7.80
C GLU A 16 3.18 -1.10 -8.17
N ALA A 17 2.87 -1.00 -9.47
CA ALA A 17 1.64 -0.34 -9.93
C ALA A 17 0.37 -1.04 -9.40
N LEU A 18 0.35 -2.38 -9.40
CA LEU A 18 -0.76 -3.15 -8.87
C LEU A 18 -0.91 -2.99 -7.36
N ALA A 19 0.19 -3.02 -6.62
CA ALA A 19 0.19 -2.81 -5.17
C ALA A 19 -0.34 -1.42 -4.81
N ALA A 20 0.13 -0.37 -5.50
CA ALA A 20 -0.32 1.00 -5.28
C ALA A 20 -1.80 1.23 -5.64
N GLN A 21 -2.29 0.62 -6.73
CA GLN A 21 -3.71 0.71 -7.09
C GLN A 21 -4.60 -0.10 -6.13
N GLY A 22 -4.18 -1.32 -5.77
CA GLY A 22 -4.92 -2.14 -4.82
C GLY A 22 -5.05 -1.49 -3.45
N TYR A 23 -4.00 -0.78 -3.01
CA TYR A 23 -4.05 0.02 -1.78
C TYR A 23 -5.02 1.21 -1.89
N ARG A 24 -4.98 1.97 -2.99
CA ARG A 24 -5.91 3.09 -3.23
C ARG A 24 -7.37 2.65 -3.27
N ASP A 25 -7.64 1.49 -3.86
CA ASP A 25 -8.97 0.92 -3.94
C ASP A 25 -9.44 0.31 -2.60
N GLY A 26 -8.61 0.31 -1.56
CA GLY A 26 -8.89 -0.35 -0.27
C GLY A 26 -8.93 -1.88 -0.35
N LYS A 27 -8.51 -2.47 -1.49
CA LYS A 27 -8.48 -3.93 -1.72
C LYS A 27 -7.27 -4.60 -1.10
N LEU A 28 -6.19 -3.83 -0.90
CA LEU A 28 -4.99 -4.28 -0.20
C LEU A 28 -4.79 -3.41 1.03
N THR A 29 -4.55 -4.06 2.15
CA THR A 29 -4.08 -3.43 3.37
C THR A 29 -2.61 -3.06 3.25
N HIS A 30 -2.14 -2.19 4.15
CA HIS A 30 -0.73 -1.82 4.23
C HIS A 30 0.17 -3.03 4.46
N ALA A 31 -0.28 -4.02 5.25
CA ALA A 31 0.49 -5.24 5.52
C ALA A 31 0.61 -6.13 4.27
N GLU A 32 -0.47 -6.24 3.48
CA GLU A 32 -0.45 -7.01 2.24
C GLU A 32 0.45 -6.36 1.18
N VAL A 33 0.47 -5.02 1.08
CA VAL A 33 1.42 -4.29 0.23
C VAL A 33 2.87 -4.56 0.67
N GLN A 34 3.14 -4.53 1.98
CA GLN A 34 4.46 -4.82 2.54
C GLN A 34 4.93 -6.23 2.14
N GLN A 35 4.08 -7.24 2.30
CA GLN A 35 4.40 -8.63 1.95
C GLN A 35 4.58 -8.81 0.43
N MET A 36 3.70 -8.19 -0.37
CA MET A 36 3.73 -8.29 -1.83
C MET A 36 5.01 -7.73 -2.44
N LEU A 37 5.53 -6.63 -1.88
CA LEU A 37 6.75 -5.97 -2.36
C LEU A 37 8.02 -6.38 -1.60
N GLY A 38 7.89 -7.23 -0.58
CA GLY A 38 9.02 -7.72 0.20
C GLY A 38 9.73 -6.64 1.04
N PHE A 39 8.97 -5.63 1.51
CA PHE A 39 9.55 -4.58 2.34
C PHE A 39 9.83 -5.06 3.76
N ASN A 40 10.99 -4.68 4.29
CA ASN A 40 11.46 -5.10 5.62
C ASN A 40 10.84 -4.31 6.76
N SER A 41 10.20 -3.18 6.48
CA SER A 41 9.59 -2.34 7.49
C SER A 41 8.29 -1.70 7.04
N ARG A 42 7.45 -1.37 8.02
CA ARG A 42 6.25 -0.56 7.80
C ARG A 42 6.62 0.80 7.17
N TRP A 43 7.79 1.35 7.52
CA TRP A 43 8.25 2.63 6.98
C TRP A 43 8.64 2.59 5.51
N ASP A 44 9.24 1.51 5.04
CA ASP A 44 9.58 1.40 3.62
C ASP A 44 8.31 1.30 2.76
N THR A 45 7.30 0.60 3.28
CA THR A 45 5.98 0.50 2.66
C THR A 45 5.28 1.85 2.60
N ASP A 46 5.27 2.61 3.71
CA ASP A 46 4.69 3.95 3.76
C ASP A 46 5.38 4.92 2.79
N LYS A 47 6.72 4.90 2.72
CA LYS A 47 7.49 5.70 1.75
C LYS A 47 7.11 5.35 0.31
N PHE A 48 6.98 4.06 0.00
CA PHE A 48 6.55 3.60 -1.30
C PHE A 48 5.15 4.11 -1.65
N LEU A 49 4.18 3.91 -0.76
CA LEU A 49 2.78 4.32 -0.96
C LEU A 49 2.65 5.83 -1.17
N LYS A 50 3.35 6.63 -0.35
CA LYS A 50 3.40 8.09 -0.51
C LYS A 50 4.02 8.51 -1.85
N ARG A 51 5.13 7.89 -2.25
CA ARG A 51 5.76 8.16 -3.55
C ARG A 51 4.85 7.77 -4.72
N ALA A 52 4.06 6.72 -4.57
CA ALA A 52 3.10 6.26 -5.56
C ALA A 52 1.80 7.07 -5.57
N GLY A 53 1.63 8.07 -4.69
CA GLY A 53 0.40 8.83 -4.52
C GLY A 53 -0.76 7.98 -4.00
N ALA A 54 -0.46 6.82 -3.42
CA ALA A 54 -1.41 5.88 -2.88
C ALA A 54 -1.63 6.16 -1.40
N TYR A 55 -2.38 7.22 -1.12
CA TYR A 55 -2.77 7.56 0.24
C TYR A 55 -3.93 6.69 0.68
N LEU A 56 -3.95 6.32 1.96
CA LEU A 56 -5.14 5.79 2.57
C LEU A 56 -6.17 6.91 2.56
N ASP A 57 -7.32 6.70 1.92
CA ASP A 57 -8.48 7.60 2.03
C ASP A 57 -9.08 7.45 3.44
N TYR A 58 -8.33 7.91 4.43
CA TYR A 58 -8.75 7.94 5.82
C TYR A 58 -9.56 9.20 6.03
N THR A 59 -10.88 9.02 6.03
CA THR A 59 -11.85 10.09 6.22
C THR A 59 -12.06 10.38 7.71
N GLU A 60 -12.60 11.56 8.02
CA GLU A 60 -13.02 11.89 9.39
C GLU A 60 -14.05 10.89 9.95
N ALA A 61 -14.89 10.32 9.07
CA ALA A 61 -15.82 9.27 9.46
C ALA A 61 -15.13 7.95 9.82
N ASP A 62 -13.97 7.65 9.24
CA ASP A 62 -13.17 6.49 9.62
C ASP A 62 -12.54 6.72 11.01
N LEU A 63 -12.09 7.95 11.29
CA LEU A 63 -11.61 8.34 12.61
C LEU A 63 -12.68 8.25 13.69
N GLU A 64 -13.89 8.75 13.43
CA GLU A 64 -15.01 8.67 14.37
C GLU A 64 -15.32 7.22 14.75
N ARG A 65 -15.40 6.32 13.76
CA ARG A 65 -15.66 4.88 14.00
C ARG A 65 -14.54 4.20 14.78
N ASP A 66 -13.28 4.53 14.50
CA ASP A 66 -12.15 4.02 15.27
C ASP A 66 -12.21 4.52 16.73
N LEU A 67 -12.60 5.78 16.95
CA LEU A 67 -12.78 6.34 18.29
C LEU A 67 -13.93 5.68 19.04
N GLU A 68 -15.06 5.41 18.38
CA GLU A 68 -16.18 4.66 18.96
C GLU A 68 -15.78 3.24 19.35
N THR A 69 -15.03 2.57 18.49
CA THR A 69 -14.47 1.24 18.76
C THR A 69 -13.50 1.27 19.94
N ALA A 70 -12.62 2.27 20.01
CA ALA A 70 -11.67 2.45 21.11
C ALA A 70 -12.35 2.84 22.44
N ARG A 71 -13.47 3.56 22.38
CA ARG A 71 -14.30 3.91 23.54
C ARG A 71 -15.21 2.75 23.98
N GLY A 72 -15.34 1.71 23.17
CA GLY A 72 -16.24 0.57 23.42
C GLY A 72 -17.72 0.94 23.26
N THR A 73 -18.03 1.97 22.47
CA THR A 73 -19.39 2.45 22.22
C THR A 73 -19.96 1.96 20.87
N ALA A 74 -19.31 0.97 20.25
CA ALA A 74 -19.69 0.34 18.99
C ALA A 74 -20.80 -0.71 19.15
#